data_AF-A0A3N2RD28-F1
#
_entry.id   AF-A0A3N2RD28-F1
#
_cell.length_a   1.000
_cell.length_b   1.000
_cell.length_c   1.000
_cell.angle_alpha   90.00
_cell.angle_beta   90.00
_cell.angle_gamma   90.00
#
_symmetry.space_group_name_H-M   'P 1'
#
loop_
_entity.id
_entity.type
_entity.pdbx_description
1 polymer ?
#
loop_
_entity_poly.entity_id
_entity_poly.type
_entity_poly.pdbx_seq_one_letter_code
_entity_poly.pdbx_strand_id
1 'polypeptide(L)'
;MALLYYLCALFGCSVGGTTIEHHNAVDGVDILDSRVRITERIARFDCKASRSGQCHYSLFRGDCPAPAAGAAPDPHCAQPTERFALAAGTTREIVGIAEGFKVCASDETAAMGADCKPQPN
;
A
#
# COMPACT_ATOMS: atom_id res chain seq x y z
N MET A 1 -19.98 -17.73 32.76
CA MET A 1 -19.13 -16.76 32.03
C MET A 1 -18.18 -17.38 30.99
N ALA A 2 -18.03 -18.71 30.88
CA ALA A 2 -17.13 -19.31 29.87
C ALA A 2 -17.75 -19.42 28.46
N LEU A 3 -19.07 -19.59 28.35
CA LEU A 3 -19.76 -19.72 27.05
C LEU A 3 -19.69 -18.45 26.19
N LEU A 4 -19.69 -17.27 26.81
CA LEU A 4 -19.57 -15.98 26.12
C LEU A 4 -18.19 -15.81 25.45
N TYR A 5 -17.12 -16.29 26.07
CA TYR A 5 -15.77 -16.26 25.48
C TYR A 5 -15.63 -17.19 24.26
N TYR A 6 -16.31 -18.34 24.27
CA TYR A 6 -16.28 -19.29 23.15
C TYR A 6 -16.99 -18.74 21.90
N LEU A 7 -18.07 -17.97 22.10
CA LEU A 7 -18.79 -17.32 21.01
C LEU A 7 -17.98 -16.16 20.39
N CYS A 8 -17.22 -15.39 21.18
CA CYS A 8 -16.31 -14.37 20.69
C CYS A 8 -15.09 -14.93 19.92
N ALA A 9 -14.72 -16.20 20.14
CA ALA A 9 -13.67 -16.85 19.36
C ALA A 9 -14.17 -17.36 18.00
N LEU A 10 -15.48 -17.69 17.88
CA LEU A 10 -16.12 -18.15 16.64
C LEU A 10 -16.56 -16.99 15.74
N PHE A 11 -17.09 -15.91 16.34
CA PHE A 11 -17.17 -14.60 15.67
C PHE A 11 -15.80 -13.93 15.83
N GLY A 12 -14.81 -14.40 15.08
CA GLY A 12 -13.51 -13.76 15.04
C GLY A 12 -13.69 -12.27 14.72
N CYS A 13 -13.68 -11.42 15.75
CA CYS A 13 -13.32 -10.03 15.60
C CYS A 13 -11.91 -10.08 15.03
N SER A 14 -11.79 -9.98 13.70
CA SER A 14 -10.51 -9.78 13.06
C SER A 14 -9.91 -8.55 13.72
N VAL A 15 -8.88 -8.77 14.54
CA VAL A 15 -8.12 -7.70 15.17
C VAL A 15 -7.78 -6.71 14.08
N GLY A 16 -8.30 -5.48 14.21
CA GLY A 16 -8.41 -4.51 13.13
C GLY A 16 -7.09 -4.33 12.39
N GLY A 17 -7.11 -4.66 11.10
CA GLY A 17 -5.98 -4.46 10.21
C GLY A 17 -6.50 -4.18 8.80
N THR A 18 -5.94 -3.16 8.16
CA THR A 18 -6.29 -2.80 6.79
C THR A 18 -5.44 -3.63 5.84
N THR A 19 -6.07 -4.46 5.02
CA THR A 19 -5.38 -5.13 3.91
C THR A 19 -5.69 -4.39 2.63
N ILE A 20 -4.66 -3.89 1.97
CA ILE A 20 -4.73 -3.25 0.67
C ILE A 20 -4.11 -4.23 -0.32
N GLU A 21 -4.89 -4.70 -1.29
CA GLU A 21 -4.40 -5.52 -2.39
C GLU A 21 -4.31 -4.67 -3.65
N HIS A 22 -3.12 -4.62 -4.25
CA HIS A 22 -2.88 -4.05 -5.55
C HIS A 22 -2.76 -5.20 -6.53
N HIS A 23 -3.86 -5.49 -7.20
CA HIS A 23 -3.90 -6.42 -8.31
C HIS A 23 -4.11 -5.60 -9.58
N ASN A 24 -3.15 -5.66 -10.49
CA ASN A 24 -3.24 -5.00 -11.79
C ASN A 24 -2.95 -6.02 -12.88
N ALA A 25 -3.96 -6.29 -13.71
CA ALA A 25 -3.86 -7.16 -14.86
C ALA A 25 -4.16 -6.38 -16.13
N VAL A 26 -3.29 -6.49 -17.13
CA VAL A 26 -3.54 -5.97 -18.48
C VAL A 26 -3.67 -7.17 -19.40
N ASP A 27 -4.77 -7.23 -20.15
CA ASP A 27 -5.08 -8.33 -21.08
C ASP A 27 -5.00 -9.74 -20.45
N GLY A 28 -5.34 -9.86 -19.16
CA GLY A 28 -5.33 -11.12 -18.42
C GLY A 28 -3.94 -11.59 -17.95
N VAL A 29 -2.89 -10.78 -18.16
CA VAL A 29 -1.55 -10.99 -17.61
C VAL A 29 -1.43 -10.18 -16.32
N ASP A 30 -1.13 -10.84 -15.21
CA ASP A 30 -0.80 -10.18 -13.94
C ASP A 30 0.47 -9.34 -14.13
N ILE A 31 0.29 -8.02 -14.21
CA ILE A 31 1.40 -7.07 -14.31
C ILE A 31 1.98 -6.82 -12.91
N LEU A 32 1.12 -6.82 -11.89
CA LEU A 32 1.49 -6.63 -10.49
C LEU A 32 0.49 -7.35 -9.56
N ASP A 33 0.99 -8.25 -8.72
CA ASP A 33 0.28 -8.80 -7.55
C ASP A 33 1.06 -8.44 -6.27
N SER A 34 0.52 -7.45 -5.57
CA SER A 34 1.12 -6.80 -4.42
C SER A 34 0.08 -6.78 -3.29
N ARG A 35 0.47 -7.14 -2.07
CA ARG A 35 -0.39 -7.06 -0.90
C ARG A 35 0.28 -6.24 0.19
N VAL A 36 -0.45 -5.30 0.77
CA VAL A 36 0.00 -4.50 1.91
C VAL A 36 -0.94 -4.77 3.08
N ARG A 37 -0.42 -5.24 4.19
CA ARG A 37 -1.18 -5.47 5.43
C ARG A 37 -0.72 -4.49 6.48
N ILE A 38 -1.67 -3.73 7.00
CA ILE A 38 -1.45 -2.71 8.02
C ILE A 38 -2.12 -3.20 9.27
N THR A 39 -1.35 -3.46 10.32
CA THR A 39 -1.89 -3.81 11.64
C THR A 39 -1.28 -2.84 12.64
N GLU A 40 -2.14 -2.10 13.34
CA GLU A 40 -1.74 -0.98 14.21
C GLU A 40 -0.85 0.04 13.47
N ARG A 41 0.47 0.01 13.68
CA ARG A 41 1.46 0.89 13.03
C ARG A 41 2.55 0.11 12.29
N ILE A 42 2.27 -1.15 11.94
CA ILE A 42 3.17 -2.02 11.19
C ILE A 42 2.55 -2.25 9.81
N ALA A 43 3.25 -1.82 8.76
CA ALA A 43 2.87 -2.12 7.39
C ALA A 43 3.80 -3.21 6.83
N ARG A 44 3.20 -4.33 6.45
CA ARG A 44 3.86 -5.43 5.77
C ARG A 44 3.54 -5.37 4.29
N PHE A 45 4.58 -5.32 3.47
CA PHE A 45 4.53 -5.27 2.02
C PHE A 45 4.95 -6.64 1.47
N ASP A 46 4.08 -7.24 0.68
CA ASP A 46 4.22 -8.55 0.06
C ASP A 46 4.22 -8.37 -1.45
N CYS A 47 5.38 -8.46 -2.09
CA CYS A 47 5.48 -8.48 -3.55
C CYS A 47 5.35 -9.94 -4.00
N LYS A 48 4.16 -10.38 -4.42
CA LYS A 48 3.96 -11.79 -4.81
C LYS A 48 4.43 -12.02 -6.24
N ALA A 49 4.04 -11.15 -7.16
CA ALA A 49 4.44 -11.23 -8.56
C ALA A 49 4.52 -9.83 -9.18
N SER A 50 5.46 -9.63 -10.10
CA SER A 50 5.59 -8.42 -10.91
C SER A 50 6.22 -8.79 -12.24
N ARG A 51 5.74 -8.18 -13.33
CA ARG A 51 6.26 -8.41 -14.68
C ARG A 51 7.73 -8.00 -14.82
N SER A 52 8.16 -6.94 -14.14
CA SER A 52 9.55 -6.49 -14.13
C SER A 52 10.45 -7.30 -13.17
N GLY A 53 9.85 -8.19 -12.38
CA GLY A 53 10.51 -8.91 -11.30
C GLY A 53 10.63 -8.10 -10.00
N GLN A 54 10.20 -6.85 -9.98
CA GLN A 54 10.20 -5.99 -8.79
C GLN A 54 8.87 -5.25 -8.60
N CYS A 55 8.41 -5.14 -7.36
CA CYS A 55 7.31 -4.25 -6.99
C CYS A 55 7.90 -2.97 -6.39
N HIS A 56 7.64 -1.84 -7.04
CA HIS A 56 8.03 -0.52 -6.56
C HIS A 56 6.92 0.07 -5.71
N TYR A 57 7.22 0.35 -4.44
CA TYR A 57 6.29 0.95 -3.48
C TYR A 57 6.66 2.40 -3.21
N SER A 58 5.64 3.26 -3.20
CA SER A 58 5.73 4.67 -2.81
C SER A 58 4.69 4.95 -1.72
N LEU A 59 5.15 5.43 -0.57
CA LEU A 59 4.32 5.77 0.58
C LEU A 59 4.17 7.29 0.67
N PHE A 60 2.93 7.75 0.81
CA PHE A 60 2.58 9.16 0.97
C PHE A 60 1.86 9.37 2.29
N ARG A 61 1.94 10.59 2.80
CA ARG A 61 1.24 10.95 4.02
C ARG A 61 -0.29 10.89 3.84
N GLY A 62 -0.98 10.49 4.90
CA GLY A 62 -2.44 10.36 4.90
C GLY A 62 -3.20 11.65 5.10
N ASP A 63 -2.59 12.61 5.79
CA ASP A 63 -3.14 13.93 6.07
C ASP A 63 -3.15 14.86 4.87
N CYS A 64 -2.64 14.38 3.73
CA CYS A 64 -2.58 15.13 2.50
C CYS A 64 -3.95 15.24 1.84
N PRO A 65 -4.51 16.47 1.73
CA PRO A 65 -5.77 16.68 1.05
C PRO A 65 -5.62 16.33 -0.43
N ALA A 66 -6.70 15.84 -1.04
CA ALA A 66 -6.73 15.72 -2.49
C ALA A 66 -6.52 17.13 -3.10
N PRO A 67 -5.64 17.29 -4.09
CA PRO A 67 -5.45 18.60 -4.72
C PRO A 67 -6.78 19.06 -5.31
N ALA A 68 -7.16 20.31 -5.03
CA ALA A 68 -8.32 20.93 -5.67
C ALA A 68 -8.09 20.98 -7.19
N ALA A 69 -9.17 20.83 -7.97
CA ALA A 69 -9.08 20.88 -9.43
C ALA A 69 -8.42 22.19 -9.88
N GLY A 70 -7.28 22.09 -10.56
CA GLY A 70 -6.50 23.25 -11.04
C GLY A 70 -5.55 23.88 -10.03
N ALA A 71 -5.45 23.36 -8.80
CA ALA A 71 -4.45 23.80 -7.83
C ALA A 71 -3.21 22.90 -7.88
N ALA A 72 -2.03 23.51 -7.69
CA ALA A 72 -0.81 22.74 -7.50
C ALA A 72 -0.91 21.92 -6.20
N PRO A 73 -0.55 20.63 -6.21
CA PRO A 73 -0.49 19.83 -4.99
C PRO A 73 0.54 20.41 -4.03
N ASP A 74 0.28 20.31 -2.73
CA ASP A 74 1.25 20.67 -1.70
C ASP A 74 2.55 19.88 -1.95
N PRO A 75 3.72 20.54 -2.09
CA PRO A 75 4.99 19.84 -2.35
C PRO A 75 5.30 18.76 -1.32
N HIS A 76 4.91 18.99 -0.06
CA HIS A 76 5.11 18.04 1.03
C HIS A 76 4.22 16.79 0.90
N CYS A 77 3.11 16.93 0.18
CA CYS A 77 2.18 15.84 -0.14
C CYS A 77 2.46 15.18 -1.49
N ALA A 78 3.12 15.89 -2.40
CA ALA A 78 3.51 15.36 -3.70
C ALA A 78 4.71 14.41 -3.58
N GLN A 79 5.57 14.60 -2.58
CA GLN A 79 6.74 13.74 -2.39
C GLN A 79 6.41 12.52 -1.53
N PRO A 80 6.82 11.31 -1.97
CA PRO A 80 6.69 10.12 -1.14
C PRO A 80 7.61 10.24 0.09
N THR A 81 7.07 9.89 1.26
CA THR A 81 7.81 9.82 2.53
C THR A 81 8.80 8.66 2.51
N GLU A 82 8.44 7.55 1.87
CA GLU A 82 9.33 6.42 1.66
C GLU A 82 9.10 5.82 0.27
N ARG A 83 10.20 5.39 -0.36
CA ARG A 83 10.16 4.68 -1.64
C ARG A 83 11.16 3.54 -1.63
N PHE A 84 10.73 2.37 -2.08
CA PHE A 84 11.58 1.19 -2.15
C PHE A 84 11.08 0.19 -3.19
N ALA A 85 11.93 -0.76 -3.55
CA ALA A 85 11.59 -1.88 -4.41
C ALA A 85 11.74 -3.19 -3.64
N LEU A 86 10.83 -4.13 -3.89
CA LEU A 86 10.93 -5.51 -3.42
C LEU A 86 11.03 -6.43 -4.63
N ALA A 87 11.92 -7.42 -4.57
CA ALA A 87 11.93 -8.47 -5.58
C ALA A 87 10.65 -9.33 -5.46
N ALA A 88 10.16 -9.86 -6.58
CA ALA A 88 9.04 -10.79 -6.56
C ALA A 88 9.31 -11.98 -5.63
N GLY A 89 8.32 -12.35 -4.82
CA GLY A 89 8.41 -13.36 -3.77
C GLY A 89 9.00 -12.88 -2.44
N THR A 90 9.43 -11.61 -2.36
CA THR A 90 10.00 -11.04 -1.12
C THR A 90 9.02 -10.15 -0.38
N THR A 91 9.32 -9.94 0.90
CA THR A 91 8.45 -9.20 1.82
C THR A 91 9.28 -8.23 2.64
N ARG A 92 8.71 -7.08 2.99
CA ARG A 92 9.33 -6.11 3.89
C ARG A 92 8.31 -5.58 4.88
N GLU A 93 8.76 -5.33 6.09
CA GLU A 93 7.94 -4.73 7.14
C GLU A 93 8.52 -3.37 7.53
N ILE A 94 7.62 -2.42 7.74
CA ILE A 94 7.95 -1.08 8.21
C ILE A 94 7.12 -0.83 9.46
N VAL A 95 7.82 -0.48 10.54
CA VAL A 95 7.24 -0.19 11.85
C VAL A 95 7.17 1.32 12.04
N GLY A 96 6.14 1.80 12.72
CA GLY A 96 5.96 3.23 12.99
C GLY A 96 5.36 4.00 11.81
N ILE A 97 4.63 3.29 10.94
CA ILE A 97 3.87 3.89 9.86
C ILE A 97 2.83 4.86 10.43
N ALA A 98 2.74 6.05 9.83
CA ALA A 98 1.74 7.05 10.19
C ALA A 98 0.34 6.56 9.82
N GLU A 99 -0.63 6.87 10.67
CA GLU A 99 -2.03 6.51 10.40
C GLU A 99 -2.55 7.19 9.12
N GLY A 100 -3.39 6.48 8.38
CA GLY A 100 -4.02 6.99 7.16
C GLY A 100 -3.11 7.15 5.95
N PHE A 101 -1.83 6.74 6.03
CA PHE A 101 -0.90 6.81 4.90
C PHE A 101 -1.46 6.15 3.63
N LYS A 102 -1.06 6.69 2.48
CA LYS A 102 -1.41 6.13 1.18
C LYS A 102 -0.23 5.35 0.64
N VAL A 103 -0.50 4.20 0.03
CA VAL A 103 0.52 3.40 -0.65
C VAL A 103 0.14 3.19 -2.10
N CYS A 104 1.10 3.46 -2.97
CA CYS A 104 1.02 3.13 -4.39
C CYS A 104 2.04 2.02 -4.69
N ALA A 105 1.64 1.05 -5.49
CA ALA A 105 2.49 -0.03 -5.98
C ALA A 105 2.50 -0.01 -7.51
N SER A 106 3.67 -0.22 -8.12
CA SER A 106 3.86 -0.29 -9.56
C SER A 106 4.90 -1.36 -9.92
N ASP A 107 4.81 -1.93 -11.10
CA ASP A 107 5.86 -2.78 -11.69
C ASP A 107 6.95 -1.95 -12.38
N GLU A 108 6.76 -0.64 -12.53
CA GLU A 108 7.68 0.28 -13.19
C GLU A 108 8.51 1.11 -12.19
N THR A 109 9.70 1.51 -12.63
CA THR A 109 10.58 2.41 -11.87
C THR A 109 10.15 3.88 -11.93
N ALA A 110 9.13 4.22 -12.72
CA ALA A 110 8.60 5.57 -12.81
C ALA A 110 8.13 6.08 -11.45
N ALA A 111 8.35 7.38 -11.18
CA ALA A 111 7.80 7.99 -9.97
C ALA A 111 6.28 7.98 -10.03
N MET A 112 5.64 7.50 -8.96
CA MET A 112 4.20 7.61 -8.77
C MET A 112 3.91 8.93 -8.04
N GLY A 113 2.83 9.60 -8.43
CA GLY A 113 2.25 10.70 -7.65
C GLY A 113 1.39 10.18 -6.50
N ALA A 114 0.95 11.09 -5.63
CA ALA A 114 0.05 10.79 -4.50
C ALA A 114 -1.35 10.31 -4.93
N ASP A 115 -1.69 10.43 -6.22
CA ASP A 115 -2.88 9.87 -6.86
C ASP A 115 -2.63 8.47 -7.46
N CYS A 116 -1.47 7.87 -7.18
CA CYS A 116 -1.02 6.59 -7.72
C CYS A 116 -0.98 6.53 -9.25
N LYS A 117 -0.75 7.68 -9.91
CA LYS A 117 -0.48 7.73 -11.35
C LYS A 117 1.02 7.95 -11.61
N PRO A 118 1.55 7.44 -12.73
CA PRO A 118 2.89 7.79 -13.16
C PRO A 118 2.99 9.29 -13.35
N GLN A 119 3.97 9.93 -12.71
CA GLN A 119 4.22 11.34 -12.90
C GLN A 119 4.95 11.53 -14.23
N PRO A 120 4.42 12.34 -15.17
CA PRO A 120 5.16 12.67 -16.39
C PRO A 120 6.44 13.41 -16.01
N ASN A 121 7.55 12.97 -16.59
CA ASN A 121 8.88 13.56 -16.41
C ASN A 121 9.00 14.91 -17.13
#